data_AF-A0A8J9VFQ4-F1
#
_entry.id   AF-A0A8J9VFQ4-F1
#
_cell.length_a   1.000
_cell.length_b   1.000
_cell.length_c   1.000
_cell.angle_alpha   90.00
_cell.angle_beta   90.00
_cell.angle_gamma   90.00
#
_symmetry.space_group_name_H-M   'P 1'
#
loop_
_entity.id
_entity.type
_entity.pdbx_description
1 polymer ?
#
loop_
_entity_poly.entity_id
_entity_poly.type
_entity_poly.pdbx_seq_one_letter_code
_entity_poly.pdbx_strand_id
1 'polypeptide(L)'
;MRNYKRKTERGTTSKEVYESAGAEVLQNKMSIRSASEMFNLCPMSLSRYVRKNKNNESCLLGYVKPRLIFSQETEHELASYLLKRSEIYFGLLPIEVRKLAYQCAVKLNLKNIPPSWLKNNTNSALTIYNHYTWEFMVLLKTTLIEHRQPGCIILEKQEARKQSIRTRRKRKSAVLTDTPEKDSLKKSMKKNWPRPKNV
;
A
#
# COMPACT_ATOMS: atom_id res chain seq x y z
N MET A 1 21.35 -6.40 16.78
CA MET A 1 20.50 -5.81 15.71
C MET A 1 20.24 -6.88 14.67
N ARG A 2 19.00 -7.07 14.17
CA ARG A 2 18.68 -8.14 13.20
C ARG A 2 18.94 -7.64 11.78
N ASN A 3 19.97 -8.17 11.11
CA ASN A 3 20.24 -7.89 9.70
C ASN A 3 19.32 -8.75 8.82
N TYR A 4 18.26 -8.15 8.28
CA TYR A 4 17.35 -8.83 7.36
C TYR A 4 18.03 -9.09 6.01
N LYS A 5 18.12 -10.35 5.61
CA LYS A 5 18.52 -10.74 4.25
C LYS A 5 17.26 -10.88 3.39
N ARG A 6 17.26 -10.27 2.19
CA ARG A 6 16.13 -10.40 1.24
C ARG A 6 15.97 -11.87 0.83
N LYS A 7 14.71 -12.27 0.60
CA LYS A 7 14.36 -13.63 0.17
C LYS A 7 14.19 -13.76 -1.34
N THR A 8 14.11 -12.64 -2.09
CA THR A 8 13.81 -12.62 -3.52
C THR A 8 14.52 -11.50 -4.25
N GLU A 9 14.85 -11.76 -5.52
CA GLU A 9 15.45 -10.81 -6.48
C GLU A 9 14.40 -10.06 -7.32
N ARG A 10 13.14 -10.08 -6.89
CA ARG A 10 12.06 -9.40 -7.63
C ARG A 10 12.27 -7.88 -7.59
N GLY A 11 12.24 -7.27 -8.76
CA GLY A 11 12.40 -5.82 -8.92
C GLY A 11 13.84 -5.32 -8.88
N THR A 12 14.84 -6.22 -8.89
CA THR A 12 16.27 -5.88 -8.96
C THR A 12 16.74 -5.64 -10.41
N THR A 13 15.94 -6.04 -11.42
CA THR A 13 16.32 -5.94 -12.83
C THR A 13 16.47 -4.49 -13.29
N SER A 14 17.60 -4.20 -13.94
CA SER A 14 17.94 -2.85 -14.42
C SER A 14 17.06 -2.44 -15.61
N LYS A 15 16.99 -1.13 -15.84
CA LYS A 15 16.21 -0.54 -16.95
C LYS A 15 16.73 -0.97 -18.31
N GLU A 16 18.05 -1.05 -18.45
CA GLU A 16 18.75 -1.46 -19.66
C GLU A 16 18.29 -2.83 -20.16
N VAL A 17 18.13 -3.81 -19.26
CA VAL A 17 17.68 -5.17 -19.63
C VAL A 17 16.26 -5.15 -20.23
N TYR A 18 15.38 -4.30 -19.72
CA TYR A 18 14.03 -4.13 -20.30
C TYR A 18 14.06 -3.39 -21.63
N GLU A 19 14.96 -2.42 -21.79
CA GLU A 19 15.13 -1.68 -23.06
C GLU A 19 15.61 -2.62 -24.17
N SER A 20 16.63 -3.44 -23.91
CA SER A 20 17.11 -4.46 -24.84
C SER A 20 16.03 -5.49 -25.17
N ALA A 21 15.37 -6.06 -24.15
CA ALA A 21 14.30 -7.04 -24.37
C ALA A 21 13.10 -6.46 -25.12
N GLY A 22 12.76 -5.19 -24.87
CA GLY A 22 11.69 -4.48 -25.56
C GLY A 22 12.06 -4.18 -27.02
N ALA A 23 13.31 -3.82 -27.30
CA ALA A 23 13.82 -3.61 -28.65
C ALA A 23 13.74 -4.91 -29.47
N GLU A 24 14.14 -6.04 -28.91
CA GLU A 24 14.04 -7.35 -29.55
C GLU A 24 12.60 -7.74 -29.93
N VAL A 25 11.63 -7.45 -29.06
CA VAL A 25 10.21 -7.73 -29.33
C VAL A 25 9.64 -6.78 -30.41
N LEU A 26 10.08 -5.52 -30.42
CA LEU A 26 9.54 -4.49 -31.33
C LEU A 26 10.23 -4.49 -32.69
N GLN A 27 11.55 -4.61 -32.74
CA GLN A 27 12.39 -4.54 -33.94
C GLN A 27 12.52 -5.92 -34.61
N ASN A 28 12.93 -6.93 -33.85
CA ASN A 28 13.19 -8.28 -34.37
C ASN A 28 11.95 -9.18 -34.39
N LYS A 29 10.78 -8.65 -34.01
CA LYS A 29 9.47 -9.34 -33.96
C LYS A 29 9.48 -10.66 -33.20
N MET A 30 10.37 -10.81 -32.22
CA MET A 30 10.39 -11.99 -31.37
C MET A 30 9.12 -12.06 -30.50
N SER A 31 8.72 -13.29 -30.14
CA SER A 31 7.63 -13.46 -29.19
C SER A 31 8.01 -12.92 -27.81
N ILE A 32 7.05 -12.39 -27.06
CA ILE A 32 7.30 -11.91 -25.68
C ILE A 32 7.85 -13.03 -24.81
N ARG A 33 7.40 -14.28 -25.01
CA ARG A 33 7.87 -15.42 -24.21
C ARG A 33 9.34 -15.74 -24.50
N SER A 34 9.74 -15.80 -25.78
CA SER A 34 11.12 -16.08 -26.17
C SER A 34 12.08 -14.98 -25.70
N ALA A 35 11.72 -13.70 -25.89
CA ALA A 35 12.52 -12.60 -25.37
C ALA A 35 12.61 -12.64 -23.83
N SER A 36 11.50 -12.95 -23.15
CA SER A 36 11.50 -13.06 -21.69
C SER A 36 12.43 -14.16 -21.17
N GLU A 37 12.53 -15.27 -21.88
CA GLU A 37 13.43 -16.38 -21.53
C GLU A 37 14.90 -16.00 -21.77
N MET A 38 15.22 -15.36 -22.90
CA MET A 38 16.58 -14.89 -23.22
C MET A 38 17.11 -13.90 -22.19
N PHE A 39 16.28 -12.95 -21.76
CA PHE A 39 16.68 -11.90 -20.81
C PHE A 39 16.36 -12.25 -19.34
N ASN A 40 15.92 -13.49 -19.06
CA ASN A 40 15.52 -13.93 -17.72
C ASN A 40 14.51 -12.99 -17.02
N LEU A 41 13.57 -12.43 -17.79
CA LEU A 41 12.52 -11.55 -17.30
C LEU A 41 11.24 -12.33 -17.01
N CYS A 42 10.32 -11.69 -16.27
CA CYS A 42 8.96 -12.20 -16.17
C CYS A 42 8.17 -11.80 -17.43
N PRO A 43 7.48 -12.75 -18.12
CA PRO A 43 6.77 -12.44 -19.36
C PRO A 43 5.70 -11.35 -19.19
N MET A 44 5.06 -11.30 -18.02
CA MET A 44 4.04 -10.29 -17.70
C MET A 44 4.64 -8.90 -17.52
N SER A 45 5.84 -8.81 -16.94
CA SER A 45 6.55 -7.54 -16.77
C SER A 45 7.01 -7.00 -18.12
N LEU A 46 7.59 -7.87 -18.97
CA LEU A 46 8.00 -7.49 -20.32
C LEU A 46 6.80 -7.09 -21.19
N SER A 47 5.69 -7.85 -21.13
CA SER A 47 4.45 -7.50 -21.83
C SER A 47 3.90 -6.13 -21.42
N ARG A 48 3.88 -5.83 -20.11
CA ARG A 48 3.48 -4.52 -19.60
C ARG A 48 4.41 -3.41 -20.13
N TYR A 49 5.71 -3.66 -20.12
CA TYR A 49 6.72 -2.72 -20.63
C TYR A 49 6.49 -2.41 -22.11
N VAL A 50 6.39 -3.46 -22.95
CA VAL A 50 6.17 -3.33 -24.40
C VAL A 50 4.87 -2.59 -24.70
N ARG A 51 3.77 -2.90 -24.00
CA ARG A 51 2.49 -2.19 -24.16
C ARG A 51 2.64 -0.70 -23.85
N LYS A 52 3.36 -0.36 -22.79
CA LYS A 52 3.57 1.03 -22.38
C LYS A 52 4.47 1.79 -23.37
N ASN A 53 5.50 1.11 -23.88
CA ASN A 53 6.40 1.67 -24.90
C ASN A 53 5.65 1.95 -26.22
N LYS A 54 4.72 1.07 -26.62
CA LYS A 54 3.84 1.29 -27.79
C LYS A 54 2.96 2.53 -27.66
N ASN A 55 2.54 2.87 -26.45
CA ASN A 55 1.75 4.07 -26.18
C ASN A 55 2.61 5.35 -26.08
N ASN A 56 3.93 5.27 -26.30
CA ASN A 56 4.90 6.34 -26.03
C ASN A 56 4.85 6.86 -24.58
N GLU A 57 4.38 6.04 -23.64
CA GLU A 57 4.33 6.38 -22.22
C GLU A 57 5.66 6.03 -21.56
N SER A 58 6.20 6.93 -20.73
CA SER A 58 7.44 6.68 -19.99
C SER A 58 7.27 5.48 -19.04
N CYS A 59 7.93 4.36 -19.36
CA CYS A 59 7.88 3.17 -18.52
C CYS A 59 8.92 3.25 -17.40
N LEU A 60 8.56 3.92 -16.31
CA LEU A 60 9.28 3.80 -15.05
C LEU A 60 9.18 2.35 -14.53
N LEU A 61 10.33 1.71 -14.36
CA LEU A 61 10.45 0.35 -13.86
C LEU A 61 10.61 0.37 -12.33
N GLY A 62 10.09 -0.66 -11.66
CA GLY A 62 10.14 -0.80 -10.20
C GLY A 62 8.97 -0.16 -9.45
N TYR A 63 9.20 0.16 -8.18
CA TYR A 63 8.19 0.73 -7.28
C TYR A 63 8.10 2.25 -7.47
N VAL A 64 7.40 2.65 -8.54
CA VAL A 64 7.14 4.05 -8.83
C VAL A 64 6.15 4.63 -7.81
N LYS A 65 6.36 5.89 -7.41
CA LYS A 65 5.46 6.66 -6.53
C LYS A 65 4.57 7.59 -7.40
N PRO A 66 3.44 7.12 -7.96
CA PRO A 66 2.64 7.90 -8.91
C PRO A 66 1.89 9.09 -8.28
N ARG A 67 1.78 9.13 -6.95
CA ARG A 67 1.09 10.19 -6.19
C ARG A 67 2.07 10.97 -5.32
N LEU A 68 3.24 11.29 -5.90
CA LEU A 68 4.22 12.14 -5.24
C LEU A 68 3.73 13.60 -5.32
N ILE A 69 3.67 14.25 -4.16
CA ILE A 69 3.14 15.61 -4.02
C ILE A 69 4.30 16.60 -3.95
N PHE A 70 5.33 16.28 -3.19
CA PHE A 70 6.53 17.10 -3.04
C PHE A 70 7.66 16.62 -3.94
N SER A 71 8.49 17.56 -4.39
CA SER A 71 9.77 17.23 -5.03
C SER A 71 10.73 16.68 -3.99
N GLN A 72 11.74 15.93 -4.41
CA GLN A 72 12.78 15.41 -3.50
C GLN A 72 13.46 16.55 -2.71
N GLU A 73 13.67 17.70 -3.33
CA GLU A 73 14.27 18.88 -2.70
C GLU A 73 13.36 19.45 -1.60
N THR A 74 12.06 19.61 -1.89
CA THR A 74 11.11 20.16 -0.91
C THR A 74 10.81 19.18 0.21
N GLU A 75 10.83 17.87 -0.06
CA GLU A 75 10.79 16.86 1.00
C GLU A 75 12.02 16.95 1.91
N HIS A 76 13.21 17.15 1.34
CA HIS A 76 14.44 17.28 2.11
C HIS A 76 14.43 18.53 3.00
N GLU A 77 14.01 19.67 2.47
CA GLU A 77 13.89 20.91 3.25
C GLU A 77 12.84 20.79 4.36
N LEU A 78 11.72 20.12 4.10
CA LEU A 78 10.71 19.84 5.10
C LEU A 78 11.26 18.92 6.21
N ALA A 79 12.03 17.91 5.83
CA ALA A 79 12.65 16.98 6.77
C ALA A 79 13.70 17.68 7.66
N SER A 80 14.57 18.51 7.07
CA SER A 80 15.58 19.27 7.82
C SER A 80 14.93 20.24 8.81
N TYR A 81 13.84 20.90 8.40
CA TYR A 81 13.05 21.75 9.30
C TYR A 81 12.46 20.97 10.47
N LEU A 82 11.90 19.78 10.24
CA LEU A 82 11.35 18.94 11.30
C LEU A 82 12.42 18.45 12.28
N LEU A 83 13.60 18.07 11.78
CA LEU A 83 14.76 17.73 12.62
C LEU A 83 15.14 18.92 13.49
N LYS A 84 15.33 20.09 12.88
CA LYS A 84 15.73 21.29 13.62
C LYS A 84 14.72 21.67 14.70
N ARG A 85 13.44 21.50 14.41
CA ARG A 85 12.36 21.78 15.37
C ARG A 85 12.32 20.78 16.52
N SER A 86 12.68 19.52 16.28
CA SER A 86 12.79 18.50 17.32
C SER A 86 14.01 18.66 18.23
N GLU A 87 15.07 19.32 17.76
CA GLU A 87 16.22 19.65 18.60
C GLU A 87 15.90 20.75 19.61
N ILE A 88 15.11 21.75 19.22
CA ILE A 88 14.82 22.94 20.04
C ILE A 88 13.61 22.73 20.94
N TYR A 89 12.56 22.06 20.43
CA TYR A 89 11.29 21.84 21.12
C TYR A 89 10.98 20.34 21.23
N PHE A 90 9.88 19.97 21.88
CA PHE A 90 9.40 18.59 22.05
C PHE A 90 8.99 17.84 20.75
N GLY A 91 9.40 18.36 19.58
CA GLY A 91 8.99 17.86 18.27
C GLY A 91 7.53 18.19 17.93
N LEU A 92 7.15 17.96 16.68
CA LEU A 92 5.76 18.11 16.23
C LEU A 92 5.03 16.77 16.33
N LEU A 93 3.76 16.82 16.76
CA LEU A 93 2.91 15.64 16.69
C LEU A 93 2.66 15.25 15.22
N PRO A 94 2.42 13.96 14.92
CA PRO A 94 2.14 13.52 13.55
C PRO A 94 0.95 14.24 12.89
N ILE A 95 -0.02 14.68 13.70
CA ILE A 95 -1.15 15.49 13.22
C ILE A 95 -0.65 16.86 12.75
N GLU A 96 0.20 17.51 13.54
CA GLU A 96 0.76 18.83 13.24
C GLU A 96 1.68 18.80 12.03
N VAL A 97 2.50 17.75 11.90
CA VAL A 97 3.34 17.53 10.71
C VAL A 97 2.48 17.44 9.44
N ARG A 98 1.32 16.76 9.49
CA ARG A 98 0.39 16.72 8.36
C ARG A 98 -0.22 18.09 8.06
N LYS A 99 -0.56 18.89 9.09
CA LYS A 99 -1.05 20.26 8.89
C LYS A 99 0.00 21.12 8.20
N LEU A 100 1.24 21.03 8.68
CA LEU A 100 2.36 21.78 8.15
C LEU A 100 2.65 21.39 6.70
N ALA A 101 2.69 20.09 6.39
CA ALA A 101 2.83 19.62 5.02
C ALA A 101 1.71 20.15 4.10
N TYR A 102 0.45 20.11 4.55
CA TYR A 102 -0.65 20.69 3.79
C TYR A 102 -0.45 22.20 3.55
N GLN A 103 -0.09 22.96 4.59
CA GLN A 103 0.20 24.39 4.47
C GLN A 103 1.35 24.67 3.50
N CYS A 104 2.43 23.89 3.54
CA CYS A 104 3.53 23.97 2.58
C CYS A 104 3.04 23.70 1.16
N ALA A 105 2.22 22.66 0.95
CA ALA A 105 1.69 22.33 -0.36
C ALA A 105 0.81 23.45 -0.94
N VAL A 106 -0.04 24.06 -0.11
CA VAL A 106 -0.87 25.21 -0.50
C VAL A 106 0.00 26.43 -0.80
N LYS A 107 0.98 26.74 0.05
CA LYS A 107 1.90 27.89 -0.15
C LYS A 107 2.75 27.76 -1.41
N LEU A 108 3.21 26.54 -1.72
CA LEU A 108 3.97 26.22 -2.92
C LEU A 108 3.07 26.06 -4.17
N ASN A 109 1.75 26.27 -4.04
CA ASN A 109 0.77 26.17 -5.13
C ASN A 109 0.88 24.86 -5.92
N LEU A 110 1.06 23.74 -5.22
CA LEU A 110 1.24 22.44 -5.86
C LEU A 110 -0.05 21.98 -6.56
N LYS A 111 0.05 21.66 -7.85
CA LYS A 111 -1.10 21.23 -8.66
C LYS A 111 -1.60 19.81 -8.30
N ASN A 112 -0.73 18.96 -7.74
CA ASN A 112 -1.02 17.55 -7.48
C ASN A 112 -1.53 17.29 -6.04
N ILE A 113 -2.38 18.17 -5.50
CA ILE A 113 -2.98 17.98 -4.17
C ILE A 113 -4.24 17.12 -4.31
N PRO A 114 -4.31 15.95 -3.64
CA PRO A 114 -5.52 15.14 -3.66
C PRO A 114 -6.73 15.89 -3.06
N PRO A 115 -7.93 15.84 -3.67
CA PRO A 115 -9.11 16.53 -3.14
C PRO A 115 -9.53 16.03 -1.74
N SER A 116 -9.14 14.81 -1.38
CA SER A 116 -9.33 14.26 -0.04
C SER A 116 -8.58 15.02 1.06
N TRP A 117 -7.52 15.77 0.73
CA TRP A 117 -6.80 16.62 1.69
C TRP A 117 -7.60 17.88 2.04
N LEU A 118 -8.31 18.45 1.06
CA LEU A 118 -9.17 19.62 1.24
C LEU A 118 -10.35 19.30 2.15
N LYS A 119 -11.03 18.17 1.89
CA LYS A 119 -12.27 17.79 2.61
C LYS A 119 -12.04 17.48 4.09
N ASN A 120 -10.94 16.84 4.42
CA ASN A 120 -10.69 16.34 5.78
C ASN A 120 -9.83 17.28 6.62
N ASN A 121 -9.56 18.50 6.12
CA ASN A 121 -8.77 19.55 6.73
C ASN A 121 -7.80 19.00 7.79
N THR A 122 -6.82 18.17 7.36
CA THR A 122 -5.67 17.60 8.12
C THR A 122 -5.58 16.08 8.40
N ASN A 123 -6.62 15.25 8.18
CA ASN A 123 -6.58 13.84 8.63
C ASN A 123 -6.32 12.74 7.57
N SER A 124 -6.35 13.06 6.27
CA SER A 124 -6.23 12.06 5.19
C SER A 124 -4.83 11.90 4.59
N ALA A 125 -3.84 12.69 5.02
CA ALA A 125 -2.46 12.66 4.50
C ALA A 125 -1.63 11.47 5.04
N LEU A 126 -2.22 10.29 5.14
CA LEU A 126 -1.50 9.02 5.32
C LEU A 126 -0.58 8.70 4.12
N THR A 127 -0.75 9.39 2.99
CA THR A 127 -0.01 9.14 1.75
C THR A 127 1.39 9.75 1.69
N ILE A 128 1.70 10.79 2.47
CA ILE A 128 3.11 11.23 2.67
C ILE A 128 3.86 10.25 3.60
N TYR A 129 3.09 9.47 4.37
CA TYR A 129 3.56 8.81 5.59
C TYR A 129 4.04 7.36 5.39
N ASN A 130 4.59 7.01 4.21
CA ASN A 130 5.10 5.66 3.94
C ASN A 130 6.58 5.57 3.56
N HIS A 131 7.30 6.68 3.34
CA HIS A 131 8.74 6.62 3.05
C HIS A 131 9.62 6.99 4.25
N TYR A 132 9.21 8.00 5.03
CA TYR A 132 10.06 8.49 6.13
C TYR A 132 9.82 7.75 7.45
N THR A 133 8.68 7.08 7.64
CA THR A 133 8.16 6.79 8.98
C THR A 133 8.66 5.51 9.61
N TRP A 134 9.36 4.65 8.89
CA TRP A 134 10.00 3.49 9.49
C TRP A 134 11.37 3.87 10.05
N GLU A 135 12.12 4.78 9.42
CA GLU A 135 13.35 5.31 10.01
C GLU A 135 13.06 6.47 10.98
N PHE A 136 12.22 7.44 10.61
CA PHE A 136 11.86 8.56 11.50
C PHE A 136 11.00 8.15 12.70
N MET A 137 10.06 7.18 12.60
CA MET A 137 9.35 6.73 13.81
C MET A 137 10.17 5.77 14.66
N VAL A 138 11.18 5.09 14.11
CA VAL A 138 12.15 4.33 14.93
C VAL A 138 13.07 5.30 15.68
N LEU A 139 13.52 6.37 15.04
CA LEU A 139 14.27 7.47 15.69
C LEU A 139 13.42 8.25 16.71
N LEU A 140 12.17 8.60 16.39
CA LEU A 140 11.27 9.25 17.35
C LEU A 140 10.85 8.32 18.49
N LYS A 141 10.66 7.00 18.27
CA LYS A 141 10.39 6.06 19.38
C LYS A 141 11.60 5.86 20.29
N THR A 142 12.82 5.86 19.76
CA THR A 142 14.03 5.65 20.56
C THR A 142 14.36 6.90 21.39
N THR A 143 14.21 8.10 20.82
CA THR A 143 14.45 9.37 21.53
C THR A 143 13.34 9.77 22.52
N LEU A 144 12.06 9.45 22.24
CA LEU A 144 10.97 9.64 23.22
C LEU A 144 11.02 8.68 24.42
N ILE A 145 11.81 7.60 24.35
CA ILE A 145 12.00 6.69 25.50
C ILE A 145 13.06 7.24 26.47
N GLU A 146 14.03 8.02 25.99
CA GLU A 146 15.12 8.55 26.82
C GLU A 146 14.78 9.90 27.48
N HIS A 147 13.95 10.76 26.87
CA HIS A 147 13.52 12.03 27.46
C HIS A 147 12.13 11.99 28.11
N ARG A 148 11.83 10.91 28.85
CA ARG A 148 10.64 10.85 29.73
C ARG A 148 10.97 11.56 31.04
N GLN A 149 10.58 12.84 31.15
CA GLN A 149 10.66 13.63 32.38
C GLN A 149 10.14 12.83 33.60
N PRO A 150 10.88 12.75 34.73
CA PRO A 150 10.43 12.07 35.93
C PRO A 150 9.33 12.90 36.60
N GLY A 151 8.07 12.62 36.27
CA GLY A 151 6.93 13.34 36.84
C GLY A 151 5.59 13.06 36.17
N CYS A 152 5.57 12.40 35.00
CA CYS A 152 4.31 11.95 34.41
C CYS A 152 3.81 10.70 35.14
N ILE A 153 2.66 10.84 35.78
CA ILE A 153 1.81 9.79 36.35
C ILE A 153 1.97 8.51 35.53
N ILE A 154 2.34 7.42 36.21
CA ILE A 154 2.33 6.08 35.64
C ILE A 154 0.88 5.84 35.23
N LEU A 155 0.54 6.06 33.96
CA LEU A 155 -0.59 5.37 33.37
C LEU A 155 -0.19 3.91 33.39
N GLU A 156 -0.68 3.22 34.41
CA GLU A 156 -0.58 1.79 34.59
C GLU A 156 -0.80 1.16 33.22
N LYS A 157 0.23 0.44 32.79
CA LYS A 157 0.30 -0.18 31.47
C LYS A 157 -0.96 -1.02 31.32
N GLN A 158 -1.94 -0.49 30.58
CA GLN A 158 -3.18 -1.19 30.30
C GLN A 158 -2.77 -2.57 29.77
N GLU A 159 -3.24 -3.63 30.43
CA GLU A 159 -3.05 -5.00 29.96
C GLU A 159 -3.37 -5.05 28.48
N ALA A 160 -2.63 -5.88 27.73
CA ALA A 160 -2.89 -6.07 26.31
C ALA A 160 -4.41 -6.25 26.12
N ARG A 161 -5.04 -5.31 25.41
CA ARG A 161 -6.49 -5.32 25.18
C ARG A 161 -6.84 -6.74 24.74
N LYS A 162 -7.58 -7.47 25.58
CA LYS A 162 -7.93 -8.88 25.33
C LYS A 162 -8.36 -8.97 23.88
N GLN A 163 -7.62 -9.73 23.07
CA GLN A 163 -8.05 -10.01 21.72
C GLN A 163 -9.43 -10.63 21.88
N SER A 164 -10.46 -9.93 21.40
CA SER A 164 -11.79 -10.49 21.39
C SER A 164 -11.70 -11.74 20.52
N ILE A 165 -11.72 -12.91 21.16
CA ILE A 165 -12.04 -14.19 20.51
C ILE A 165 -13.54 -14.19 20.21
N ARG A 166 -14.04 -13.12 19.57
CA ARG A 166 -15.22 -13.24 18.76
C ARG A 166 -14.69 -13.80 17.45
N THR A 167 -14.71 -15.13 17.37
CA THR A 167 -14.90 -15.76 16.07
C THR A 167 -15.97 -14.95 15.37
N ARG A 168 -15.68 -14.48 14.16
CA ARG A 168 -16.68 -13.87 13.30
C ARG A 168 -17.81 -14.89 13.23
N ARG A 169 -18.91 -14.70 13.98
CA ARG A 169 -20.10 -15.53 13.86
C ARG A 169 -20.52 -15.37 12.41
N LYS A 170 -20.18 -16.34 11.57
CA LYS A 170 -20.89 -16.55 10.32
C LYS A 170 -22.34 -16.61 10.77
N ARG A 171 -23.15 -15.64 10.37
CA ARG A 171 -24.59 -15.71 10.52
C ARG A 171 -25.00 -17.00 9.83
N LYS A 172 -25.17 -18.09 10.59
CA LYS A 172 -26.08 -19.14 10.18
C LYS A 172 -27.41 -18.44 10.20
N SER A 173 -27.98 -18.19 9.03
CA SER A 173 -29.36 -17.74 8.91
C SER A 173 -30.21 -18.78 9.64
N ALA A 174 -30.58 -18.46 10.87
CA ALA A 174 -31.59 -19.18 11.62
C ALA A 174 -32.92 -18.83 10.96
N VAL A 175 -33.30 -19.59 9.95
CA VAL A 175 -34.71 -19.80 9.64
C VAL A 175 -34.94 -21.29 9.88
N LEU A 176 -35.01 -21.62 11.17
CA LEU A 176 -35.60 -22.86 11.64
C LEU A 176 -37.11 -22.71 11.49
N THR A 177 -37.60 -23.04 10.30
CA THR A 177 -39.00 -23.43 10.12
C THR A 177 -38.97 -24.75 9.39
N ASP A 178 -38.73 -25.79 10.19
CA ASP A 178 -39.03 -27.16 9.82
C ASP A 178 -40.54 -27.32 10.00
N THR A 179 -41.32 -26.89 9.00
CA THR A 179 -42.69 -27.38 8.84
C THR A 179 -42.64 -28.64 7.98
N PRO A 180 -43.28 -29.75 8.39
CA PRO A 180 -43.27 -31.02 7.64
C PRO A 180 -43.81 -30.86 6.21
N GLU A 181 -44.61 -29.82 5.98
CA GLU A 181 -45.13 -29.42 4.68
C GLU A 181 -44.02 -28.98 3.69
N LYS A 182 -42.97 -28.33 4.20
CA LYS A 182 -41.83 -27.83 3.40
C LYS A 182 -40.96 -28.95 2.86
N ASP A 183 -40.76 -30.01 3.65
CA ASP A 183 -40.04 -31.20 3.22
C ASP A 183 -40.86 -32.04 2.25
N SER A 184 -42.18 -32.08 2.44
CA SER A 184 -43.14 -32.69 1.51
C SER A 184 -43.09 -32.02 0.14
N LEU A 185 -43.11 -30.68 0.11
CA LEU A 185 -43.01 -29.88 -1.11
C LEU A 185 -41.64 -30.01 -1.79
N LYS A 186 -40.54 -30.07 -1.03
CA LYS A 186 -39.20 -30.33 -1.61
C LYS A 186 -39.12 -31.72 -2.25
N LYS A 187 -39.73 -32.74 -1.64
CA LYS A 187 -39.77 -34.10 -2.20
C LYS A 187 -40.60 -34.15 -3.49
N SER A 188 -41.73 -33.45 -3.55
CA SER A 188 -42.55 -33.38 -4.76
C SER A 188 -41.83 -32.65 -5.90
N MET A 189 -41.20 -31.50 -5.62
CA MET A 189 -40.43 -30.74 -6.62
C MET A 189 -39.23 -31.52 -7.16
N LYS A 190 -38.53 -32.28 -6.30
CA LYS A 190 -37.36 -33.08 -6.70
C LYS A 190 -37.73 -34.30 -7.56
N LYS A 191 -38.95 -34.81 -7.41
CA LYS A 191 -39.48 -35.94 -8.20
C LYS A 191 -39.89 -35.52 -9.61
N ASN A 192 -40.31 -34.27 -9.80
CA ASN A 192 -40.74 -33.70 -11.08
C ASN A 192 -39.63 -33.00 -11.89
N TRP A 193 -38.40 -32.97 -11.38
CA TRP A 193 -37.30 -32.32 -12.11
C TRP A 193 -36.81 -33.23 -13.26
N PRO A 194 -36.91 -32.79 -14.53
CA PRO A 194 -36.44 -33.61 -15.64
C PRO A 194 -34.91 -33.73 -15.57
N ARG A 195 -34.41 -34.97 -15.56
CA ARG A 195 -32.97 -35.20 -15.60
C ARG A 195 -32.43 -34.74 -16.96
N PRO A 196 -31.32 -33.98 -17.01
CA PRO A 196 -30.75 -33.58 -18.28
C PRO A 196 -30.39 -34.83 -19.09
N LYS A 197 -30.82 -34.85 -20.35
CA LYS A 197 -30.42 -35.89 -21.30
C LYS A 197 -28.94 -35.67 -21.59
N ASN A 198 -28.13 -36.67 -21.27
CA ASN A 198 -26.72 -36.67 -21.63
C ASN A 198 -26.62 -36.73 -23.16
N VAL A 199 -26.07 -35.69 -23.77
CA VAL A 199 -25.57 -35.67 -25.15
C VAL A 199 -24.11 -35.28 -25.07
#